data_AF-K7X0U6-F1
#
_entry.id   AF-K7X0U6-F1
#
_cell.length_a   1.000
_cell.length_b   1.000
_cell.length_c   1.000
_cell.angle_alpha   90.00
_cell.angle_beta   90.00
_cell.angle_gamma   90.00
#
_symmetry.space_group_name_H-M   'P 1'
#
loop_
_entity.id
_entity.type
_entity.pdbx_description
1 polymer ?
#
loop_
_entity_poly.entity_id
_entity_poly.type
_entity_poly.pdbx_seq_one_letter_code
_entity_poly.pdbx_strand_id
1 'polypeptide(L)'
;YWPPQYVLMDADTLQPMKIVSTRGMTVDTQEYHPEPRVAAIVASHQHPEFIVNVKETGKILLVNYEDPENLSVTTIGAARFLHDGGWDSTKRYFLTAANQSDKIAVVDSKDRKLVALTDVTKIPHPGRGANLKDPQYGPIWVTSALGNANITALGTDPDGHPDNAWKVVRTLEGQGGGSLFVKSHPKSTNLWVDSPLNPDPAISQSVAVYNTGNLEAGFEVVPIAEWADLGEGPKRVVQPEYNKDGTEVWFSVWSGKDQESAIVVVDDRTRKLKTVIKGPELVTPTGKFNERA
;
A
#
# COMPACT_ATOMS: atom_id res chain seq x y z
N TYR A 1 5.17 -0.88 -17.51
CA TYR A 1 6.44 -1.62 -17.40
C TYR A 1 6.51 -2.61 -18.54
N TRP A 2 7.50 -2.48 -19.40
CA TRP A 2 7.72 -3.33 -20.57
C TRP A 2 9.22 -3.54 -20.75
N PRO A 3 9.70 -4.73 -21.15
CA PRO A 3 8.96 -5.98 -21.39
C PRO A 3 8.33 -6.61 -20.13
N PRO A 4 7.40 -7.59 -20.25
CA PRO A 4 6.83 -8.34 -19.13
C PRO A 4 7.87 -9.32 -18.57
N GLN A 5 8.67 -8.85 -17.61
CA GLN A 5 9.73 -9.61 -16.94
C GLN A 5 10.06 -9.03 -15.56
N TYR A 6 10.77 -9.83 -14.74
CA TYR A 6 11.54 -9.36 -13.59
C TYR A 6 13.01 -9.77 -13.73
N VAL A 7 13.89 -9.09 -13.01
CA VAL A 7 15.35 -9.30 -13.07
C VAL A 7 15.90 -9.43 -11.65
N LEU A 8 16.65 -10.51 -11.40
CA LEU A 8 17.51 -10.64 -10.24
C LEU A 8 18.87 -10.04 -10.57
N MET A 9 19.39 -9.18 -9.71
CA MET A 9 20.65 -8.48 -9.87
C MET A 9 21.50 -8.68 -8.63
N ASP A 10 22.82 -8.67 -8.83
CA ASP A 10 23.77 -8.56 -7.73
C ASP A 10 23.55 -7.24 -6.99
N ALA A 11 23.50 -7.28 -5.66
CA ALA A 11 23.07 -6.13 -4.85
C ALA A 11 24.11 -5.00 -4.84
N ASP A 12 25.41 -5.33 -4.92
CA ASP A 12 26.49 -4.35 -4.80
C ASP A 12 26.83 -3.72 -6.16
N THR A 13 26.72 -4.49 -7.24
CA THR A 13 27.14 -4.08 -8.59
C THR A 13 25.99 -3.78 -9.54
N LEU A 14 24.76 -4.19 -9.19
CA LEU A 14 23.59 -4.19 -10.08
C LEU A 14 23.77 -5.04 -11.35
N GLN A 15 24.77 -5.93 -11.38
CA GLN A 15 24.98 -6.82 -12.50
C GLN A 15 23.78 -7.79 -12.62
N PRO A 16 23.16 -7.93 -13.80
CA PRO A 16 22.04 -8.84 -13.98
C PRO A 16 22.51 -10.30 -13.83
N MET A 17 21.86 -11.04 -12.94
CA MET A 17 22.13 -12.46 -12.69
C MET A 17 21.11 -13.34 -13.41
N LYS A 18 19.82 -12.99 -13.34
CA LYS A 18 18.73 -13.77 -13.95
C LYS A 18 17.64 -12.85 -14.48
N ILE A 19 17.15 -13.13 -15.69
CA ILE A 19 16.02 -12.44 -16.29
C ILE A 19 14.92 -13.48 -16.52
N VAL A 20 13.71 -13.23 -16.02
CA VAL A 20 12.59 -14.17 -16.14
C VAL A 20 11.37 -13.46 -16.73
N SER A 21 10.85 -14.01 -17.84
CA SER A 21 9.61 -13.50 -18.43
C SER A 21 8.41 -13.86 -17.58
N THR A 22 7.43 -12.96 -17.52
CA THR A 22 6.16 -13.19 -16.83
C THR A 22 5.03 -13.62 -17.77
N ARG A 23 5.26 -13.68 -19.09
CA ARG A 23 4.28 -14.18 -20.08
C ARG A 23 3.78 -15.56 -19.67
N GLY A 24 2.48 -15.79 -19.76
CA GLY A 24 1.91 -17.06 -19.30
C GLY A 24 0.39 -17.07 -19.31
N MET A 25 -0.17 -18.03 -18.58
CA MET A 25 -1.61 -18.30 -18.57
C MET A 25 -2.31 -17.52 -17.45
N THR A 26 -3.50 -16.99 -17.73
CA THR A 26 -4.36 -16.39 -16.72
C THR A 26 -4.77 -17.42 -15.66
N VAL A 27 -5.00 -16.95 -14.42
CA VAL A 27 -5.37 -17.82 -13.30
C VAL A 27 -6.77 -18.42 -13.46
N ASP A 28 -7.69 -17.71 -14.09
CA ASP A 28 -9.10 -18.05 -14.28
C ASP A 28 -9.32 -18.92 -15.52
N THR A 29 -9.18 -18.35 -16.72
CA THR A 29 -9.54 -19.00 -17.99
C THR A 29 -8.45 -19.91 -18.52
N GLN A 30 -7.25 -19.89 -17.92
CA GLN A 30 -6.06 -20.57 -18.46
C GLN A 30 -5.79 -20.18 -19.92
N GLU A 31 -6.01 -18.91 -20.27
CA GLU A 31 -5.70 -18.36 -21.60
C GLU A 31 -4.35 -17.66 -21.59
N TYR A 32 -3.64 -17.73 -22.72
CA TYR A 32 -2.34 -17.09 -22.85
C TYR A 32 -2.47 -15.57 -22.84
N HIS A 33 -1.72 -14.90 -21.96
CA HIS A 33 -1.63 -13.45 -21.89
C HIS A 33 -0.22 -12.97 -22.32
N PRO A 34 -0.10 -12.13 -23.36
CA PRO A 34 1.21 -11.73 -23.91
C PRO A 34 1.91 -10.60 -23.14
N GLU A 35 1.17 -9.85 -22.32
CA GLU A 35 1.67 -8.69 -21.56
C GLU A 35 1.26 -8.69 -20.08
N PRO A 36 1.66 -9.70 -19.29
CA PRO A 36 1.40 -9.71 -17.86
C PRO A 36 2.47 -8.93 -17.10
N ARG A 37 2.12 -7.74 -16.64
CA ARG A 37 3.02 -6.78 -15.99
C ARG A 37 3.34 -7.21 -14.55
N VAL A 38 4.57 -6.98 -14.13
CA VAL A 38 4.94 -7.00 -12.71
C VAL A 38 4.38 -5.74 -12.06
N ALA A 39 3.65 -5.88 -10.94
CA ALA A 39 3.00 -4.77 -10.26
C ALA A 39 3.70 -4.36 -8.96
N ALA A 40 3.91 -5.31 -8.05
CA ALA A 40 4.61 -5.11 -6.79
C ALA A 40 5.58 -6.26 -6.54
N ILE A 41 6.69 -5.95 -5.88
CA ILE A 41 7.68 -6.91 -5.40
C ILE A 41 7.94 -6.61 -3.92
N VAL A 42 7.83 -7.62 -3.06
CA VAL A 42 8.25 -7.53 -1.65
C VAL A 42 9.23 -8.65 -1.32
N ALA A 43 10.07 -8.45 -0.31
CA ALA A 43 10.96 -9.51 0.19
C ALA A 43 10.28 -10.29 1.32
N SER A 44 10.32 -11.60 1.25
CA SER A 44 9.86 -12.49 2.32
C SER A 44 10.72 -12.33 3.56
N HIS A 45 10.08 -12.43 4.72
CA HIS A 45 10.76 -12.52 6.02
C HIS A 45 10.80 -13.95 6.56
N GLN A 46 10.22 -14.91 5.83
CA GLN A 46 10.11 -16.32 6.24
C GLN A 46 11.07 -17.23 5.48
N HIS A 47 11.43 -16.84 4.26
CA HIS A 47 12.33 -17.57 3.36
C HIS A 47 13.18 -16.58 2.56
N PRO A 48 14.32 -17.01 1.99
CA PRO A 48 15.10 -16.23 1.04
C PRO A 48 14.38 -16.13 -0.32
N GLU A 49 13.23 -15.44 -0.31
CA GLU A 49 12.32 -15.33 -1.45
C GLU A 49 11.89 -13.88 -1.71
N PHE A 50 11.78 -13.51 -2.98
CA PHE A 50 10.98 -12.36 -3.41
C PHE A 50 9.54 -12.82 -3.70
N ILE A 51 8.55 -12.01 -3.33
CA ILE A 51 7.15 -12.20 -3.69
C ILE A 51 6.81 -11.19 -4.79
N VAL A 52 6.46 -11.70 -5.97
CA VAL A 52 6.23 -10.91 -7.19
C VAL A 52 4.78 -11.03 -7.63
N ASN A 53 4.06 -9.91 -7.65
CA ASN A 53 2.72 -9.84 -8.22
C ASN A 53 2.78 -9.71 -9.75
N VAL A 54 2.13 -10.64 -10.44
CA VAL A 54 1.95 -10.61 -11.90
C VAL A 54 0.49 -10.28 -12.22
N LYS A 55 0.28 -9.07 -12.70
CA LYS A 55 -1.01 -8.37 -12.72
C LYS A 55 -2.08 -9.08 -13.54
N GLU A 56 -1.93 -9.13 -14.86
CA GLU A 56 -3.01 -9.57 -15.75
C GLU A 56 -3.31 -11.07 -15.63
N THR A 57 -2.30 -11.88 -15.32
CA THR A 57 -2.47 -13.32 -15.12
C THR A 57 -2.97 -13.67 -13.73
N GLY A 58 -2.90 -12.75 -12.76
CA GLY A 58 -3.35 -13.01 -11.39
C GLY A 58 -2.53 -14.06 -10.66
N LYS A 59 -1.21 -14.06 -10.90
CA LYS A 59 -0.25 -14.99 -10.28
C LYS A 59 0.63 -14.24 -9.29
N ILE A 60 0.89 -14.85 -8.15
CA ILE A 60 1.88 -14.41 -7.16
C ILE A 60 3.03 -15.41 -7.21
N LEU A 61 4.24 -14.93 -7.48
CA LEU A 61 5.43 -15.77 -7.59
C LEU A 61 6.27 -15.62 -6.33
N LEU A 62 6.61 -16.73 -5.66
CA LEU A 62 7.60 -16.77 -4.59
C LEU A 62 8.90 -17.28 -5.23
N VAL A 63 9.81 -16.36 -5.50
CA VAL A 63 11.06 -16.56 -6.23
C VAL A 63 12.19 -16.74 -5.23
N ASN A 64 12.64 -17.98 -5.04
CA ASN A 64 13.76 -18.28 -4.13
C ASN A 64 15.08 -17.87 -4.80
N TYR A 65 15.87 -17.06 -4.10
CA TYR A 65 17.12 -16.49 -4.62
C TYR A 65 18.39 -17.15 -4.06
N GLU A 66 18.30 -18.27 -3.33
CA GLU A 66 19.47 -18.99 -2.81
C GLU A 66 20.33 -19.57 -3.94
N ASP A 67 19.69 -19.98 -5.04
CA ASP A 67 20.36 -20.46 -6.25
C ASP A 67 19.71 -19.83 -7.50
N PRO A 68 20.15 -18.63 -7.91
CA PRO A 68 19.62 -17.97 -9.11
C PRO A 68 19.89 -18.73 -10.42
N GLU A 69 20.87 -19.66 -10.44
CA GLU A 69 21.15 -20.50 -11.60
C GLU A 69 20.09 -21.60 -11.73
N ASN A 70 19.79 -22.31 -10.63
CA ASN A 70 18.76 -23.35 -10.54
C ASN A 70 17.47 -22.82 -9.86
N LEU A 71 16.94 -21.74 -10.42
CA LEU A 71 15.87 -20.94 -9.80
C LEU A 71 14.62 -21.78 -9.45
N SER A 72 14.28 -21.80 -8.16
CA SER A 72 13.02 -22.36 -7.66
C SER A 72 11.96 -21.27 -7.54
N VAL A 73 10.79 -21.50 -8.14
CA VAL A 73 9.66 -20.54 -8.11
C VAL A 73 8.38 -21.27 -7.74
N THR A 74 7.76 -20.89 -6.62
CA THR A 74 6.38 -21.30 -6.32
C THR A 74 5.42 -20.32 -6.99
N THR A 75 4.51 -20.82 -7.82
CA THR A 75 3.49 -20.01 -8.49
C THR A 75 2.13 -20.21 -7.82
N ILE A 76 1.61 -19.15 -7.20
CA ILE A 76 0.32 -19.15 -6.53
C ILE A 76 -0.71 -18.45 -7.42
N GLY A 77 -1.81 -19.14 -7.73
CA GLY A 77 -2.98 -18.50 -8.34
C GLY A 77 -3.75 -17.68 -7.31
N ALA A 78 -4.03 -16.42 -7.62
CA ALA A 78 -4.81 -15.53 -6.76
C ALA A 78 -6.05 -15.02 -7.51
N ALA A 79 -6.06 -13.74 -7.90
CA ALA A 79 -7.10 -13.13 -8.73
C ALA A 79 -6.44 -12.20 -9.76
N ARG A 80 -7.10 -11.96 -10.89
CA ARG A 80 -6.56 -11.06 -11.92
C ARG A 80 -6.44 -9.64 -11.40
N PHE A 81 -5.57 -8.87 -12.05
CA PHE A 81 -5.32 -7.46 -11.74
C PHE A 81 -4.72 -7.22 -10.35
N LEU A 82 -3.83 -8.13 -9.92
CA LEU A 82 -2.96 -7.89 -8.77
C LEU A 82 -2.20 -6.58 -8.92
N HIS A 83 -2.10 -5.84 -7.83
CA HIS A 83 -1.48 -4.54 -7.81
C HIS A 83 -0.49 -4.45 -6.66
N ASP A 84 -0.78 -3.61 -5.68
CA ASP A 84 0.00 -3.32 -4.49
C ASP A 84 -0.49 -4.12 -3.28
N GLY A 85 0.29 -4.08 -2.21
CA GLY A 85 0.08 -4.89 -1.03
C GLY A 85 1.21 -4.72 -0.03
N GLY A 86 1.02 -5.30 1.16
CA GLY A 86 2.03 -5.27 2.19
C GLY A 86 1.88 -6.41 3.18
N TRP A 87 2.84 -6.47 4.08
CA TRP A 87 2.88 -7.46 5.14
C TRP A 87 1.87 -7.13 6.23
N ASP A 88 1.29 -8.17 6.82
CA ASP A 88 0.69 -8.09 8.13
C ASP A 88 1.74 -7.69 9.20
N SER A 89 1.28 -7.35 10.39
CA SER A 89 2.16 -6.93 11.50
C SER A 89 3.25 -7.94 11.88
N THR A 90 3.02 -9.23 11.66
CA THR A 90 3.98 -10.31 11.96
C THR A 90 4.99 -10.57 10.83
N LYS A 91 4.79 -9.94 9.67
CA LYS A 91 5.62 -10.16 8.47
C LYS A 91 5.61 -11.62 7.99
N ARG A 92 4.46 -12.29 8.13
CA ARG A 92 4.25 -13.65 7.63
C ARG A 92 3.28 -13.69 6.46
N TYR A 93 2.22 -12.90 6.53
CA TYR A 93 1.15 -12.90 5.55
C TYR A 93 1.26 -11.69 4.64
N PHE A 94 1.35 -11.92 3.34
CA PHE A 94 1.32 -10.86 2.34
C PHE A 94 -0.12 -10.63 1.90
N LEU A 95 -0.65 -9.44 2.18
CA LEU A 95 -1.98 -9.01 1.77
C LEU A 95 -1.85 -8.09 0.56
N THR A 96 -2.51 -8.44 -0.54
CA THR A 96 -2.41 -7.68 -1.78
C THR A 96 -3.75 -7.50 -2.48
N ALA A 97 -3.94 -6.30 -3.05
CA ALA A 97 -5.13 -5.95 -3.80
C ALA A 97 -5.10 -6.54 -5.21
N ALA A 98 -6.16 -7.28 -5.56
CA ALA A 98 -6.56 -7.57 -6.93
C ALA A 98 -7.61 -6.51 -7.33
N ASN A 99 -7.14 -5.31 -7.66
CA ASN A 99 -7.95 -4.11 -7.55
C ASN A 99 -9.16 -4.07 -8.49
N GLN A 100 -9.00 -4.45 -9.77
CA GLN A 100 -10.13 -4.56 -10.71
C GLN A 100 -10.96 -5.84 -10.53
N SER A 101 -10.65 -6.66 -9.52
CA SER A 101 -11.44 -7.82 -9.13
C SER A 101 -12.08 -7.65 -7.74
N ASP A 102 -11.95 -6.46 -7.12
CA ASP A 102 -12.54 -6.12 -5.84
C ASP A 102 -12.22 -7.12 -4.72
N LYS A 103 -10.97 -7.62 -4.69
CA LYS A 103 -10.50 -8.65 -3.75
C LYS A 103 -9.17 -8.28 -3.08
N ILE A 104 -8.99 -8.79 -1.87
CA ILE A 104 -7.68 -8.88 -1.19
C ILE A 104 -7.25 -10.35 -1.17
N ALA A 105 -6.12 -10.66 -1.80
CA ALA A 105 -5.47 -11.95 -1.70
C ALA A 105 -4.53 -11.97 -0.49
N VAL A 106 -4.59 -13.05 0.28
CA VAL A 106 -3.72 -13.28 1.44
C VAL A 106 -2.85 -14.50 1.18
N VAL A 107 -1.53 -14.31 1.16
CA VAL A 107 -0.55 -15.37 0.98
C VAL A 107 0.19 -15.61 2.29
N ASP A 108 0.17 -16.83 2.80
CA ASP A 108 1.09 -17.26 3.85
C ASP A 108 2.46 -17.52 3.22
N SER A 109 3.41 -16.61 3.46
CA SER A 109 4.75 -16.73 2.90
C SER A 109 5.54 -17.86 3.54
N LYS A 110 5.22 -18.27 4.78
CA LYS A 110 5.89 -19.38 5.45
C LYS A 110 5.50 -20.71 4.83
N ASP A 111 4.21 -20.92 4.61
CA ASP A 111 3.67 -22.16 4.04
C ASP A 111 3.57 -22.12 2.50
N ARG A 112 3.93 -21.00 1.87
CA ARG A 112 3.93 -20.77 0.42
C ARG A 112 2.57 -21.04 -0.24
N LYS A 113 1.48 -20.61 0.39
CA LYS A 113 0.11 -20.89 -0.09
C LYS A 113 -0.81 -19.67 0.04
N LEU A 114 -1.81 -19.61 -0.83
CA LEU A 114 -2.95 -18.71 -0.68
C LEU A 114 -3.81 -19.21 0.49
N VAL A 115 -4.09 -18.33 1.46
CA VAL A 115 -4.93 -18.67 2.62
C VAL A 115 -6.31 -18.00 2.56
N ALA A 116 -6.45 -16.91 1.79
CA ALA A 116 -7.75 -16.29 1.55
C ALA A 116 -7.79 -15.45 0.27
N LEU A 117 -8.99 -15.30 -0.27
CA LEU A 117 -9.38 -14.30 -1.28
C LEU A 117 -10.64 -13.60 -0.76
N THR A 118 -10.47 -12.44 -0.16
CA THR A 118 -11.53 -11.73 0.57
C THR A 118 -12.14 -10.65 -0.30
N ASP A 119 -13.46 -10.67 -0.46
CA ASP A 119 -14.21 -9.65 -1.21
C ASP A 119 -14.23 -8.30 -0.46
N VAL A 120 -14.10 -7.21 -1.22
CA VAL A 120 -14.19 -5.82 -0.73
C VAL A 120 -15.04 -4.97 -1.68
N THR A 121 -15.45 -3.77 -1.25
CA THR A 121 -16.57 -3.08 -1.91
C THR A 121 -16.26 -2.52 -3.31
N LYS A 122 -15.06 -1.99 -3.59
CA LYS A 122 -14.62 -1.59 -4.95
C LYS A 122 -13.17 -1.09 -4.98
N ILE A 123 -12.35 -1.53 -5.95
CA ILE A 123 -11.01 -1.04 -6.28
C ILE A 123 -10.19 -0.65 -5.02
N PRO A 124 -9.83 -1.64 -4.18
CA PRO A 124 -8.93 -1.39 -3.06
C PRO A 124 -7.58 -0.87 -3.57
N HIS A 125 -7.01 0.12 -2.87
CA HIS A 125 -5.70 0.67 -3.18
C HIS A 125 -4.92 0.95 -1.88
N PRO A 126 -4.22 -0.05 -1.32
CA PRO A 126 -3.58 0.06 -0.02
C PRO A 126 -2.25 0.83 0.00
N GLY A 127 -1.53 0.90 -1.11
CA GLY A 127 -0.07 0.97 -1.07
C GLY A 127 0.48 -0.28 -0.37
N ARG A 128 1.12 -0.11 0.79
CA ARG A 128 1.50 -1.21 1.69
C ARG A 128 0.40 -1.57 2.71
N GLY A 129 -0.65 -0.74 2.78
CA GLY A 129 -1.66 -0.78 3.83
C GLY A 129 -1.14 -0.27 5.17
N ALA A 130 -1.99 -0.37 6.21
CA ALA A 130 -1.65 0.00 7.58
C ALA A 130 -2.02 -1.13 8.55
N ASN A 131 -1.07 -1.56 9.36
CA ASN A 131 -1.30 -2.54 10.41
C ASN A 131 -1.69 -1.83 11.71
N LEU A 132 -2.78 -2.25 12.34
CA LEU A 132 -3.28 -1.70 13.61
C LEU A 132 -3.58 -2.82 14.60
N LYS A 133 -3.59 -2.48 15.89
CA LYS A 133 -4.18 -3.32 16.94
C LYS A 133 -5.55 -2.76 17.28
N ASP A 134 -6.60 -3.34 16.70
CA ASP A 134 -7.98 -2.95 16.95
C ASP A 134 -8.43 -3.45 18.35
N PRO A 135 -9.09 -2.61 19.17
CA PRO A 135 -9.52 -3.00 20.51
C PRO A 135 -10.51 -4.17 20.54
N GLN A 136 -11.30 -4.36 19.49
CA GLN A 136 -12.36 -5.36 19.40
C GLN A 136 -11.90 -6.60 18.62
N TYR A 137 -11.18 -6.40 17.51
CA TYR A 137 -10.85 -7.47 16.57
C TYR A 137 -9.40 -7.95 16.63
N GLY A 138 -8.55 -7.33 17.46
CA GLY A 138 -7.14 -7.69 17.55
C GLY A 138 -6.33 -7.12 16.37
N PRO A 139 -5.27 -7.82 15.92
CA PRO A 139 -4.45 -7.36 14.79
C PRO A 139 -5.25 -7.29 13.47
N ILE A 140 -5.29 -6.10 12.87
CA ILE A 140 -5.94 -5.84 11.58
C ILE A 140 -4.97 -5.20 10.59
N TRP A 141 -5.25 -5.40 9.30
CA TRP A 141 -4.61 -4.69 8.19
C TRP A 141 -5.67 -3.88 7.43
N VAL A 142 -5.33 -2.64 7.11
CA VAL A 142 -6.26 -1.64 6.57
C VAL A 142 -5.85 -1.23 5.16
N THR A 143 -6.85 -1.07 4.30
CA THR A 143 -6.74 -0.48 2.95
C THR A 143 -7.82 0.59 2.76
N SER A 144 -7.50 1.62 1.98
CA SER A 144 -8.51 2.51 1.39
C SER A 144 -8.92 2.01 0.00
N ALA A 145 -9.81 2.76 -0.65
CA ALA A 145 -10.29 2.47 -1.99
C ALA A 145 -10.11 3.67 -2.94
N LEU A 146 -9.82 3.36 -4.20
CA LEU A 146 -9.81 4.36 -5.26
C LEU A 146 -11.23 4.68 -5.72
N GLY A 147 -12.09 3.65 -5.80
CA GLY A 147 -13.41 3.74 -6.45
C GLY A 147 -14.56 4.21 -5.56
N ASN A 148 -14.35 4.39 -4.26
CA ASN A 148 -15.35 4.82 -3.27
C ASN A 148 -14.64 5.34 -2.01
N ALA A 149 -15.41 5.80 -1.02
CA ALA A 149 -14.89 6.36 0.23
C ALA A 149 -14.52 5.32 1.30
N ASN A 150 -14.65 4.02 1.02
CA ASN A 150 -14.52 2.99 2.05
C ASN A 150 -13.07 2.80 2.48
N ILE A 151 -12.89 2.65 3.79
CA ILE A 151 -11.66 2.19 4.43
C ILE A 151 -11.94 0.83 5.06
N THR A 152 -11.35 -0.23 4.50
CA THR A 152 -11.66 -1.61 4.86
C THR A 152 -10.56 -2.19 5.75
N ALA A 153 -10.95 -2.80 6.87
CA ALA A 153 -10.06 -3.51 7.77
C ALA A 153 -10.31 -5.02 7.73
N LEU A 154 -9.23 -5.79 7.58
CA LEU A 154 -9.24 -7.24 7.61
C LEU A 154 -8.55 -7.76 8.87
N GLY A 155 -9.10 -8.79 9.52
CA GLY A 155 -8.41 -9.49 10.61
C GLY A 155 -7.20 -10.26 10.09
N THR A 156 -6.09 -10.25 10.84
CA THR A 156 -4.80 -10.83 10.39
C THR A 156 -4.16 -11.84 11.35
N ASP A 157 -4.87 -12.22 12.40
CA ASP A 157 -4.36 -13.10 13.45
C ASP A 157 -5.13 -14.43 13.50
N PRO A 158 -4.75 -15.43 12.68
CA PRO A 158 -5.42 -16.74 12.68
C PRO A 158 -5.18 -17.58 13.94
N ASP A 159 -4.17 -17.26 14.75
CA ASP A 159 -3.85 -18.03 15.96
C ASP A 159 -4.61 -17.49 17.18
N GLY A 160 -4.62 -16.17 17.37
CA GLY A 160 -5.29 -15.52 18.50
C GLY A 160 -6.75 -15.10 18.23
N HIS A 161 -7.10 -14.83 16.97
CA HIS A 161 -8.43 -14.35 16.55
C HIS A 161 -8.96 -15.13 15.33
N PRO A 162 -9.03 -16.48 15.38
CA PRO A 162 -9.35 -17.33 14.22
C PRO A 162 -10.70 -17.00 13.57
N ASP A 163 -11.71 -16.61 14.36
CA ASP A 163 -13.03 -16.26 13.85
C ASP A 163 -13.03 -15.02 12.95
N ASN A 164 -12.04 -14.14 13.12
CA ASN A 164 -11.90 -12.87 12.41
C ASN A 164 -10.85 -12.92 11.29
N ALA A 165 -9.94 -13.89 11.34
CA ALA A 165 -8.82 -13.97 10.42
C ALA A 165 -9.28 -14.01 8.96
N TRP A 166 -8.69 -13.12 8.15
CA TRP A 166 -8.93 -12.96 6.72
C TRP A 166 -10.33 -12.50 6.32
N LYS A 167 -11.16 -12.09 7.30
CA LYS A 167 -12.48 -11.51 7.04
C LYS A 167 -12.43 -10.00 7.14
N VAL A 168 -13.30 -9.33 6.40
CA VAL A 168 -13.59 -7.91 6.63
C VAL A 168 -14.29 -7.80 7.99
N VAL A 169 -13.63 -7.13 8.94
CA VAL A 169 -14.15 -6.93 10.30
C VAL A 169 -14.70 -5.51 10.51
N ARG A 170 -14.28 -4.56 9.65
CA ARG A 170 -14.75 -3.17 9.68
C ARG A 170 -14.70 -2.56 8.29
N THR A 171 -15.69 -1.73 7.98
CA THR A 171 -15.66 -0.81 6.84
C THR A 171 -16.04 0.58 7.36
N LEU A 172 -15.08 1.50 7.34
CA LEU A 172 -15.27 2.89 7.73
C LEU A 172 -15.52 3.75 6.49
N GLU A 173 -16.10 4.94 6.70
CA GLU A 173 -16.25 5.96 5.68
C GLU A 173 -15.12 6.99 5.79
N GLY A 174 -14.41 7.25 4.68
CA GLY A 174 -13.42 8.32 4.51
C GLY A 174 -13.99 9.56 3.85
N GLN A 175 -13.14 10.55 3.57
CA GLN A 175 -13.57 11.83 2.99
C GLN A 175 -14.29 11.67 1.64
N GLY A 176 -13.90 10.66 0.86
CA GLY A 176 -14.40 10.42 -0.49
C GLY A 176 -13.55 9.40 -1.23
N GLY A 177 -13.93 9.11 -2.48
CA GLY A 177 -13.12 8.29 -3.38
C GLY A 177 -11.81 8.96 -3.79
N GLY A 178 -10.95 8.22 -4.48
CA GLY A 178 -9.66 8.72 -4.96
C GLY A 178 -8.51 8.60 -3.95
N SER A 179 -8.68 7.80 -2.89
CA SER A 179 -7.59 7.47 -1.97
C SER A 179 -6.55 6.57 -2.63
N LEU A 180 -5.28 6.82 -2.32
CA LEU A 180 -4.16 6.02 -2.79
C LEU A 180 -3.39 5.36 -1.64
N PHE A 181 -3.36 5.99 -0.47
CA PHE A 181 -2.57 5.50 0.66
C PHE A 181 -3.30 5.65 1.98
N VAL A 182 -3.17 4.60 2.79
CA VAL A 182 -3.38 4.64 4.23
C VAL A 182 -2.05 4.49 4.95
N LYS A 183 -1.93 5.09 6.13
CA LYS A 183 -0.70 4.96 6.94
C LYS A 183 -0.96 5.06 8.42
N SER A 184 -0.28 4.21 9.17
CA SER A 184 -0.12 4.32 10.62
C SER A 184 1.30 3.90 10.99
N HIS A 185 1.64 3.94 12.27
CA HIS A 185 2.93 3.53 12.80
C HIS A 185 2.71 2.86 14.17
N PRO A 186 3.50 1.84 14.59
CA PRO A 186 3.30 1.14 15.86
C PRO A 186 3.33 2.01 17.12
N LYS A 187 3.91 3.22 17.04
CA LYS A 187 3.98 4.20 18.14
C LYS A 187 2.94 5.33 18.01
N SER A 188 2.14 5.32 16.95
CA SER A 188 1.10 6.32 16.70
C SER A 188 -0.27 5.79 17.12
N THR A 189 -1.16 6.71 17.49
CA THR A 189 -2.58 6.46 17.66
C THR A 189 -3.42 6.97 16.48
N ASN A 190 -2.77 7.26 15.35
CA ASN A 190 -3.40 7.83 14.17
C ASN A 190 -3.38 6.86 12.99
N LEU A 191 -4.51 6.80 12.29
CA LEU A 191 -4.60 6.25 10.94
C LEU A 191 -4.86 7.41 9.99
N TRP A 192 -3.90 7.67 9.10
CA TRP A 192 -3.94 8.72 8.10
C TRP A 192 -4.43 8.15 6.77
N VAL A 193 -5.34 8.87 6.11
CA VAL A 193 -5.93 8.47 4.82
C VAL A 193 -5.93 9.67 3.88
N ASP A 194 -5.24 9.55 2.74
CA ASP A 194 -5.24 10.58 1.70
C ASP A 194 -6.39 10.39 0.70
N SER A 195 -6.66 11.40 -0.13
CA SER A 195 -7.63 11.29 -1.24
C SER A 195 -7.19 12.11 -2.46
N PRO A 196 -5.92 11.95 -2.91
CA PRO A 196 -5.32 12.83 -3.90
C PRO A 196 -6.04 12.83 -5.24
N LEU A 197 -6.74 11.76 -5.62
CA LEU A 197 -7.45 11.67 -6.90
C LEU A 197 -8.93 12.07 -6.82
N ASN A 198 -9.38 12.57 -5.67
CA ASN A 198 -10.71 13.12 -5.56
C ASN A 198 -10.86 14.35 -6.48
N PRO A 199 -12.02 14.53 -7.14
CA PRO A 199 -12.28 15.70 -7.99
C PRO A 199 -12.51 16.98 -7.17
N ASP A 200 -12.95 16.88 -5.92
CA ASP A 200 -13.14 18.03 -5.04
C ASP A 200 -11.78 18.51 -4.50
N PRO A 201 -11.38 19.77 -4.74
CA PRO A 201 -10.17 20.35 -4.18
C PRO A 201 -10.13 20.29 -2.65
N ALA A 202 -11.26 20.48 -1.94
CA ALA A 202 -11.28 20.45 -0.48
C ALA A 202 -10.87 19.09 0.07
N ILE A 203 -11.23 18.01 -0.63
CA ILE A 203 -10.87 16.64 -0.26
C ILE A 203 -9.46 16.30 -0.73
N SER A 204 -9.12 16.56 -2.00
CA SER A 204 -7.80 16.22 -2.54
C SER A 204 -6.65 17.04 -1.95
N GLN A 205 -6.95 18.16 -1.28
CA GLN A 205 -5.99 19.04 -0.60
C GLN A 205 -5.91 18.82 0.92
N SER A 206 -6.63 17.84 1.46
CA SER A 206 -6.66 17.51 2.88
C SER A 206 -6.44 16.02 3.11
N VAL A 207 -6.34 15.61 4.37
CA VAL A 207 -6.27 14.20 4.77
C VAL A 207 -7.23 13.92 5.92
N ALA A 208 -7.82 12.73 5.93
CA ALA A 208 -8.55 12.23 7.08
C ALA A 208 -7.58 11.60 8.08
N VAL A 209 -7.84 11.81 9.37
CA VAL A 209 -7.13 11.15 10.46
C VAL A 209 -8.10 10.54 11.46
N TYR A 210 -7.99 9.23 11.68
CA TYR A 210 -8.79 8.50 12.67
C TYR A 210 -7.97 8.25 13.92
N ASN A 211 -8.65 8.19 15.07
CA ASN A 211 -8.07 7.65 16.29
C ASN A 211 -8.12 6.12 16.25
N THR A 212 -6.96 5.45 16.26
CA THR A 212 -6.88 3.99 16.18
C THR A 212 -7.48 3.28 17.39
N GLY A 213 -7.58 3.97 18.54
CA GLY A 213 -8.26 3.46 19.73
C GLY A 213 -9.78 3.55 19.67
N ASN A 214 -10.35 4.32 18.73
CA ASN A 214 -11.79 4.41 18.51
C ASN A 214 -12.10 4.83 17.06
N LEU A 215 -11.94 3.90 16.13
CA LEU A 215 -12.14 4.15 14.69
C LEU A 215 -13.59 4.57 14.36
N GLU A 216 -14.56 4.12 15.15
CA GLU A 216 -16.00 4.42 14.98
C GLU A 216 -16.36 5.86 15.37
N ALA A 217 -15.47 6.59 16.04
CA ALA A 217 -15.68 8.02 16.30
C ALA A 217 -15.65 8.87 15.02
N GLY A 218 -15.23 8.30 13.89
CA GLY A 218 -15.01 9.01 12.64
C GLY A 218 -13.61 9.63 12.54
N PHE A 219 -13.43 10.46 11.52
CA PHE A 219 -12.17 11.14 11.25
C PHE A 219 -12.23 12.63 11.51
N GLU A 220 -11.07 13.21 11.79
CA GLU A 220 -10.83 14.64 11.68
C GLU A 220 -10.20 14.95 10.31
N VAL A 221 -10.43 16.16 9.80
CA VAL A 221 -9.82 16.63 8.54
C VAL A 221 -8.64 17.53 8.85
N VAL A 222 -7.49 17.25 8.24
CA VAL A 222 -6.27 18.05 8.39
C VAL A 222 -5.95 18.77 7.08
N PRO A 223 -5.89 20.12 7.06
CA PRO A 223 -5.80 20.91 5.84
C PRO A 223 -4.35 21.04 5.35
N ILE A 224 -3.78 19.93 4.88
CA ILE A 224 -2.35 19.83 4.55
C ILE A 224 -1.92 20.82 3.45
N ALA A 225 -2.68 20.96 2.36
CA ALA A 225 -2.27 21.89 1.29
C ALA A 225 -2.44 23.36 1.69
N GLU A 226 -3.37 23.67 2.60
CA GLU A 226 -3.50 25.01 3.17
C GLU A 226 -2.25 25.36 3.99
N TRP A 227 -1.79 24.44 4.85
CA TRP A 227 -0.55 24.61 5.61
C TRP A 227 0.68 24.74 4.73
N ALA A 228 0.68 24.14 3.54
CA ALA A 228 1.76 24.31 2.59
C ALA A 228 1.86 25.73 2.04
N ASP A 229 0.80 26.55 2.12
CA ASP A 229 0.78 27.94 1.67
C ASP A 229 1.39 28.11 0.27
N LEU A 230 0.85 27.36 -0.69
CA LEU A 230 1.30 27.35 -2.09
C LEU A 230 0.34 28.21 -2.94
N GLY A 231 0.88 28.80 -4.00
CA GLY A 231 0.12 29.66 -4.92
C GLY A 231 -0.99 28.94 -5.71
N GLU A 232 -1.47 29.61 -6.76
CA GLU A 232 -2.50 29.07 -7.63
C GLU A 232 -2.07 27.77 -8.33
N GLY A 233 -3.06 26.94 -8.64
CA GLY A 233 -2.84 25.68 -9.33
C GLY A 233 -3.36 24.45 -8.58
N PRO A 234 -3.43 23.30 -9.29
CA PRO A 234 -3.78 22.03 -8.69
C PRO A 234 -2.76 21.67 -7.61
N LYS A 235 -3.28 21.27 -6.45
CA LYS A 235 -2.52 20.73 -5.32
C LYS A 235 -3.20 19.43 -4.92
N ARG A 236 -2.44 18.33 -4.87
CA ARG A 236 -2.95 17.03 -4.44
C ARG A 236 -2.07 16.52 -3.30
N VAL A 237 -2.69 16.20 -2.16
CA VAL A 237 -1.97 15.73 -0.98
C VAL A 237 -1.87 14.22 -1.05
N VAL A 238 -0.65 13.70 -1.05
CA VAL A 238 -0.39 12.28 -1.32
C VAL A 238 0.65 11.66 -0.39
N GLN A 239 0.36 10.41 -0.03
CA GLN A 239 1.24 9.45 0.62
C GLN A 239 1.77 9.95 1.97
N PRO A 240 1.02 9.83 3.07
CA PRO A 240 1.58 9.95 4.42
C PRO A 240 2.75 8.98 4.59
N GLU A 241 3.89 9.45 5.09
CA GLU A 241 5.05 8.62 5.45
C GLU A 241 5.64 9.08 6.78
N TYR A 242 5.87 8.16 7.70
CA TYR A 242 6.42 8.49 9.02
C TYR A 242 7.94 8.65 8.99
N ASN A 243 8.46 9.47 9.91
CA ASN A 243 9.86 9.37 10.30
C ASN A 243 10.12 8.06 11.09
N LYS A 244 11.39 7.72 11.26
CA LYS A 244 11.83 6.49 11.97
C LYS A 244 11.24 6.36 13.38
N ASP A 245 11.07 7.46 14.09
CA ASP A 245 10.61 7.44 15.47
C ASP A 245 9.08 7.36 15.60
N GLY A 246 8.35 7.50 14.49
CA GLY A 246 6.89 7.52 14.48
C GLY A 246 6.28 8.76 15.13
N THR A 247 7.04 9.85 15.22
CA THR A 247 6.65 11.10 15.91
C THR A 247 6.22 12.18 14.93
N GLU A 248 6.57 12.02 13.66
CA GLU A 248 6.23 12.93 12.58
C GLU A 248 5.72 12.14 11.38
N VAL A 249 4.73 12.71 10.69
CA VAL A 249 4.23 12.19 9.42
C VAL A 249 4.36 13.25 8.34
N TRP A 250 4.85 12.85 7.18
CA TRP A 250 5.20 13.71 6.07
C TRP A 250 4.24 13.49 4.92
N PHE A 251 3.80 14.57 4.29
CA PHE A 251 2.87 14.56 3.16
C PHE A 251 3.47 15.33 2.00
N SER A 252 3.36 14.80 0.78
CA SER A 252 3.68 15.58 -0.41
C SER A 252 2.46 16.40 -0.81
N VAL A 253 2.65 17.69 -1.05
CA VAL A 253 1.68 18.54 -1.73
C VAL A 253 2.14 18.67 -3.17
N TRP A 254 1.57 17.82 -4.01
CA TRP A 254 1.96 17.61 -5.40
C TRP A 254 1.24 18.59 -6.33
N SER A 255 2.02 19.48 -6.95
CA SER A 255 1.55 20.45 -7.95
C SER A 255 2.05 20.11 -9.36
N GLY A 256 1.66 20.91 -10.36
CA GLY A 256 2.20 20.82 -11.72
C GLY A 256 3.72 21.08 -11.78
N LYS A 257 4.37 20.63 -12.85
CA LYS A 257 5.84 20.73 -13.03
C LYS A 257 6.38 22.15 -12.89
N ASP A 258 5.65 23.12 -13.44
CA ASP A 258 6.05 24.54 -13.44
C ASP A 258 5.43 25.32 -12.27
N GLN A 259 4.90 24.62 -11.27
CA GLN A 259 4.24 25.19 -10.09
C GLN A 259 4.95 24.77 -8.81
N GLU A 260 4.92 25.65 -7.80
CA GLU A 260 5.53 25.37 -6.51
C GLU A 260 4.85 24.16 -5.83
N SER A 261 5.66 23.29 -5.25
CA SER A 261 5.24 22.13 -4.46
C SER A 261 5.87 22.17 -3.07
N ALA A 262 5.40 21.33 -2.16
CA ALA A 262 5.94 21.27 -0.80
C ALA A 262 5.92 19.85 -0.23
N ILE A 263 6.72 19.63 0.81
CA ILE A 263 6.49 18.55 1.78
C ILE A 263 6.04 19.19 3.10
N VAL A 264 4.90 18.76 3.61
CA VAL A 264 4.36 19.21 4.89
C VAL A 264 4.65 18.15 5.95
N VAL A 265 5.28 18.56 7.04
CA VAL A 265 5.58 17.70 8.19
C VAL A 265 4.61 18.03 9.31
N VAL A 266 3.94 17.01 9.82
CA VAL A 266 2.96 17.11 10.90
C VAL A 266 3.50 16.41 12.14
N ASP A 267 3.37 17.04 13.30
CA ASP A 267 3.60 16.40 14.59
C ASP A 267 2.47 15.39 14.85
N ASP A 268 2.81 14.10 14.91
CA ASP A 268 1.80 13.04 14.93
C ASP A 268 0.92 13.11 16.18
N ARG A 269 1.52 13.39 17.35
CA ARG A 269 0.81 13.41 18.62
C ARG A 269 -0.22 14.54 18.68
N THR A 270 0.14 15.71 18.19
CA THR A 270 -0.73 16.90 18.26
C THR A 270 -1.58 17.09 17.01
N ARG A 271 -1.27 16.38 15.92
CA ARG A 271 -1.86 16.55 14.58
C ARG A 271 -1.73 17.97 14.05
N LYS A 272 -0.68 18.70 14.45
CA LYS A 272 -0.43 20.10 14.05
C LYS A 272 0.73 20.21 13.09
N LEU A 273 0.71 21.26 12.27
CA LEU A 273 1.83 21.64 11.42
C LEU A 273 3.11 21.76 12.26
N LYS A 274 4.15 21.04 11.83
CA LYS A 274 5.49 21.14 12.43
C LYS A 274 6.41 21.98 11.56
N THR A 275 6.47 21.69 10.27
CA THR A 275 7.26 22.47 9.30
C THR A 275 6.78 22.23 7.87
N VAL A 276 7.17 23.12 6.97
CA VAL A 276 6.94 23.02 5.52
C VAL A 276 8.28 23.11 4.82
N ILE A 277 8.59 22.12 4.01
CA ILE A 277 9.80 22.05 3.20
C ILE A 277 9.43 22.50 1.79
N LYS A 278 10.07 23.57 1.32
CA LYS A 278 9.94 24.14 -0.02
C LYS A 278 11.32 24.41 -0.60
N GLY A 279 11.40 24.55 -1.92
CA GLY A 279 12.61 24.97 -2.61
C GLY A 279 12.54 24.70 -4.11
N PRO A 280 13.36 25.39 -4.92
CA PRO A 280 13.34 25.25 -6.38
C PRO A 280 13.70 23.84 -6.87
N GLU A 281 14.44 23.08 -6.07
CA GLU A 281 14.80 21.67 -6.36
C GLU A 281 13.62 20.70 -6.12
N LEU A 282 12.58 21.12 -5.38
CA LEU A 282 11.46 20.27 -5.00
C LEU A 282 10.36 20.28 -6.08
N VAL A 283 10.70 19.77 -7.26
CA VAL A 283 9.78 19.69 -8.40
C VAL A 283 8.94 18.42 -8.33
N THR A 284 7.62 18.54 -8.27
CA THR A 284 6.67 17.42 -8.30
C THR A 284 6.95 16.30 -7.27
N PRO A 285 7.13 16.61 -5.97
CA PRO A 285 7.39 15.59 -4.96
C PRO A 285 6.18 14.64 -4.84
N THR A 286 6.43 13.32 -4.86
CA THR A 286 5.39 12.28 -4.78
C THR A 286 5.73 11.23 -3.72
N GLY A 287 6.49 10.21 -4.09
CA GLY A 287 6.92 9.14 -3.20
C GLY A 287 7.96 9.62 -2.19
N LYS A 288 7.71 9.35 -0.90
CA LYS A 288 8.60 9.57 0.23
C LYS A 288 8.84 8.24 0.91
N PHE A 289 10.09 7.89 1.18
CA PHE A 289 10.45 6.63 1.80
C PHE A 289 11.45 6.90 2.92
N ASN A 290 11.06 6.61 4.14
CA ASN A 290 12.02 6.65 5.25
C ASN A 290 12.88 5.37 5.21
N GLU A 291 14.18 5.51 5.42
CA GLU A 291 15.12 4.36 5.38
C GLU A 291 14.81 3.26 6.40
N ARG A 292 14.02 3.55 7.45
CA ARG A 292 13.74 2.61 8.56
C ARG A 292 12.31 2.73 9.13
N ALA A 293 11.31 3.07 8.31
CA ALA A 293 9.90 3.07 8.72
C ALA A 293 9.26 1.67 8.68
#